data_AF-A0A6I5I4K1-F1
#
_entry.id   AF-A0A6I5I4K1-F1
#
_cell.length_a   1.000
_cell.length_b   1.000
_cell.length_c   1.000
_cell.angle_alpha   90.00
_cell.angle_beta   90.00
_cell.angle_gamma   90.00
#
_symmetry.space_group_name_H-M   'P 1'
#
loop_
_entity.id
_entity.type
_entity.pdbx_description
1 polymer ?
#
loop_
_entity_poly.entity_id
_entity_poly.type
_entity_poly.pdbx_seq_one_letter_code
_entity_poly.pdbx_strand_id
1 'polypeptide(L)'
;MRACLEGAELPPWDVVDSLFADLAAVRGAAYAEQASVRAAALYADCAVAHDRRPGGREQLAERLQLMLREQAHAAYRLRTARSGGGAGADAEAAAWARDDHERATARCAELRGRLEAVREAAAEHPEPPGGAAETADTEAVVPARRRPPGPTPAATPPAPPARVRGKPRGARYAGLEADDEGFVEAVPVLPAPPAASPRGARFGGAPAGESAAPRGTPPDPAALRSARTTVGALLRLRAEGRSGEAHAVLCEAAALPAERLPLLAVELHRAGLGADWATLLWEVASLPPTALAAAADALAAAGRPDDCGQLLRQGVARPAAEIADAVAALGRAGRSAQAQALLGAFVRVRSPQDAARVAESDPRQLVPQLLAAARAVSVARERDVEHALRVAGIG
;
A
#
# COMPACT_ATOMS: atom_id res chain seq x y z
N MET A 1 -7.95 -6.50 -7.10
CA MET A 1 -7.02 -7.53 -7.60
C MET A 1 -7.06 -8.82 -6.81
N ARG A 2 -6.85 -8.86 -5.49
CA ARG A 2 -6.93 -10.12 -4.72
C ARG A 2 -8.23 -10.90 -4.94
N ALA A 3 -9.39 -10.24 -4.82
CA ALA A 3 -10.69 -10.85 -5.09
C ALA A 3 -10.83 -11.42 -6.52
N CYS A 4 -10.16 -10.80 -7.51
CA CYS A 4 -10.15 -11.31 -8.89
C CYS A 4 -9.30 -12.58 -9.01
N LEU A 5 -8.14 -12.61 -8.35
CA LEU A 5 -7.26 -13.78 -8.32
C LEU A 5 -7.89 -14.95 -7.56
N GLU A 6 -8.73 -14.66 -6.57
CA GLU A 6 -9.51 -15.63 -5.80
C GLU A 6 -10.80 -16.06 -6.52
N GLY A 7 -11.10 -15.50 -7.70
CA GLY A 7 -12.30 -15.80 -8.48
C GLY A 7 -13.61 -15.29 -7.86
N ALA A 8 -13.52 -14.49 -6.79
CA ALA A 8 -14.67 -13.87 -6.15
C ALA A 8 -15.25 -12.73 -7.00
N GLU A 9 -14.41 -12.04 -7.76
CA GLU A 9 -14.76 -10.90 -8.62
C GLU A 9 -14.19 -11.09 -10.03
N LEU A 10 -14.82 -10.48 -11.03
CA LEU A 10 -14.25 -10.43 -12.38
C LEU A 10 -13.22 -9.30 -12.48
N PRO A 11 -12.06 -9.51 -13.14
CA PRO A 11 -11.14 -8.42 -13.44
C PRO A 11 -11.81 -7.45 -14.43
N PRO A 12 -11.57 -6.13 -14.32
CA PRO A 12 -12.04 -5.18 -15.33
C PRO A 12 -11.54 -5.55 -16.73
N TRP A 13 -12.38 -5.38 -17.75
CA TRP A 13 -12.03 -5.77 -19.11
C TRP A 13 -10.81 -5.00 -19.63
N ASP A 14 -10.64 -3.72 -19.29
CA ASP A 14 -9.47 -2.92 -19.69
C ASP A 14 -8.13 -3.51 -19.20
N VAL A 15 -8.16 -4.23 -18.08
CA VAL A 15 -6.98 -4.92 -17.54
C VAL A 15 -6.71 -6.18 -18.34
N VAL A 16 -7.74 -6.97 -18.63
CA VAL A 16 -7.60 -8.18 -19.46
C VAL A 16 -7.14 -7.82 -20.87
N ASP A 17 -7.73 -6.78 -21.45
CA ASP A 17 -7.42 -6.32 -22.80
C ASP A 17 -5.96 -5.84 -22.92
N SER A 18 -5.45 -5.17 -21.88
CA SER A 18 -4.05 -4.73 -21.85
C SER A 18 -3.03 -5.87 -21.94
N LEU A 19 -3.37 -7.08 -21.47
CA LEU A 19 -2.48 -8.25 -21.56
C LEU A 19 -2.30 -8.73 -23.01
N PHE A 20 -3.23 -8.40 -23.91
CA PHE A 20 -3.08 -8.76 -25.33
C PHE A 20 -2.03 -7.90 -26.04
N ALA A 21 -1.73 -6.70 -25.53
CA ALA A 21 -0.59 -5.92 -26.02
C ALA A 21 0.74 -6.64 -25.71
N ASP A 22 0.89 -7.16 -24.49
CA ASP A 22 2.05 -7.96 -24.10
C ASP A 22 2.12 -9.27 -24.90
N LEU A 23 0.97 -9.93 -25.10
CA LEU A 23 0.90 -11.15 -25.90
C LEU A 23 1.29 -10.90 -27.35
N ALA A 24 0.90 -9.76 -27.94
CA ALA A 24 1.27 -9.38 -29.29
C ALA A 24 2.79 -9.22 -29.44
N ALA A 25 3.47 -8.68 -28.42
CA ALA A 25 4.93 -8.55 -28.43
C ALA A 25 5.65 -9.92 -28.42
N VAL A 26 5.06 -10.95 -27.81
CA VAL A 26 5.67 -12.29 -27.66
C VAL A 26 5.25 -13.26 -28.76
N ARG A 27 4.00 -13.19 -29.23
CA ARG A 27 3.38 -14.18 -30.15
C ARG A 27 2.91 -13.59 -31.48
N GLY A 28 3.02 -12.27 -31.66
CA GLY A 28 2.58 -11.55 -32.85
C GLY A 28 1.13 -11.05 -32.76
N ALA A 29 0.85 -9.96 -33.49
CA ALA A 29 -0.43 -9.25 -33.44
C ALA A 29 -1.63 -10.12 -33.84
N ALA A 30 -1.51 -10.89 -34.93
CA ALA A 30 -2.61 -11.74 -35.41
C ALA A 30 -3.04 -12.81 -34.39
N TYR A 31 -2.08 -13.37 -33.64
CA TYR A 31 -2.38 -14.33 -32.59
C TYR A 31 -3.08 -13.65 -31.40
N ALA A 32 -2.58 -12.48 -30.99
CA ALA A 32 -3.16 -11.73 -29.89
C ALA A 32 -4.59 -11.26 -30.19
N GLU A 33 -4.87 -10.85 -31.44
CA GLU A 33 -6.21 -10.46 -31.88
C GLU A 33 -7.21 -11.64 -31.79
N GLN A 34 -6.83 -12.80 -32.33
CA GLN A 34 -7.67 -14.01 -32.23
C GLN A 34 -7.90 -14.44 -30.78
N ALA A 35 -6.87 -14.33 -29.94
CA ALA A 35 -6.98 -14.61 -28.51
C ALA A 35 -7.89 -13.62 -27.78
N SER A 36 -7.81 -12.32 -28.12
CA SER A 36 -8.67 -11.28 -27.54
C SER A 36 -10.13 -11.50 -27.87
N VAL A 37 -10.48 -11.80 -29.13
CA VAL A 37 -11.86 -12.11 -29.53
C VAL A 37 -12.42 -13.30 -28.73
N ARG A 38 -11.63 -14.38 -28.60
CA ARG A 38 -12.04 -15.56 -27.82
C ARG A 38 -12.21 -15.22 -26.34
N ALA A 39 -11.29 -14.45 -25.77
CA ALA A 39 -11.36 -14.05 -24.37
C ALA A 39 -12.54 -13.12 -24.09
N ALA A 40 -12.87 -12.22 -25.01
CA ALA A 40 -14.01 -11.32 -24.89
C ALA A 40 -15.34 -12.09 -24.81
N ALA A 41 -15.50 -13.13 -25.62
CA ALA A 41 -16.67 -14.01 -25.56
C ALA A 41 -16.77 -14.73 -24.20
N LEU A 42 -15.66 -15.35 -23.75
CA LEU A 42 -15.62 -16.03 -22.44
C LEU A 42 -15.86 -15.06 -21.28
N TYR A 43 -15.33 -13.85 -21.37
CA TYR A 43 -15.53 -12.80 -20.37
C TYR A 43 -17.01 -12.39 -20.31
N ALA A 44 -17.66 -12.19 -21.45
CA ALA A 44 -19.07 -11.85 -21.51
C ALA A 44 -19.95 -12.94 -20.88
N ASP A 45 -19.69 -14.22 -21.18
CA ASP A 45 -20.41 -15.34 -20.56
C ASP A 45 -20.21 -15.39 -19.04
N CYS A 46 -18.97 -15.19 -18.58
CA CYS A 46 -18.65 -15.10 -17.17
C CYS A 46 -19.36 -13.91 -16.48
N ALA A 47 -19.37 -12.74 -17.12
CA ALA A 47 -20.02 -11.54 -16.62
C ALA A 47 -21.52 -11.74 -16.46
N VAL A 48 -22.17 -12.31 -17.47
CA VAL A 48 -23.60 -12.64 -17.41
C VAL A 48 -23.90 -13.62 -16.26
N ALA A 49 -23.10 -14.68 -16.11
CA ALA A 49 -23.28 -15.65 -15.03
C ALA A 49 -23.04 -15.04 -13.63
N HIS A 50 -22.08 -14.12 -13.52
CA HIS A 50 -21.77 -13.42 -12.28
C HIS A 50 -22.87 -12.43 -11.89
N ASP A 51 -23.33 -11.62 -12.85
CA ASP A 51 -24.30 -10.55 -12.61
C ASP A 51 -25.72 -11.06 -12.34
N ARG A 52 -26.04 -12.28 -12.79
CA ARG A 52 -27.33 -12.97 -12.51
C ARG A 52 -27.42 -13.61 -11.12
N ARG A 53 -26.34 -13.62 -10.33
CA ARG A 53 -26.39 -14.14 -8.96
C ARG A 53 -27.33 -13.30 -8.10
N PRO A 54 -27.90 -13.85 -7.01
CA PRO A 54 -28.69 -13.06 -6.06
C PRO A 54 -27.91 -11.82 -5.57
N GLY A 55 -28.49 -10.64 -5.73
CA GLY A 55 -27.84 -9.37 -5.37
C GLY A 55 -26.80 -8.85 -6.38
N GLY A 56 -26.60 -9.54 -7.52
CA GLY A 56 -25.58 -9.19 -8.51
C GLY A 56 -25.84 -7.85 -9.19
N ARG A 57 -27.11 -7.54 -9.50
CA ARG A 57 -27.53 -6.25 -10.07
C ARG A 57 -27.23 -5.09 -9.12
N GLU A 58 -27.54 -5.23 -7.84
CA GLU A 58 -27.29 -4.23 -6.80
C GLU A 58 -25.78 -3.99 -6.65
N GLN A 59 -24.99 -5.05 -6.55
CA GLN A 59 -23.53 -4.99 -6.49
C GLN A 59 -22.94 -4.29 -7.72
N LEU A 60 -23.44 -4.61 -8.92
CA LEU A 60 -23.02 -3.97 -10.16
C LEU A 60 -23.34 -2.47 -10.17
N ALA A 61 -24.52 -2.08 -9.70
CA ALA A 61 -24.92 -0.68 -9.57
C ALA A 61 -24.04 0.07 -8.54
N GLU A 62 -23.77 -0.53 -7.38
CA GLU A 62 -22.85 0.03 -6.38
C GLU A 62 -21.44 0.22 -6.94
N ARG A 63 -20.95 -0.76 -7.70
CA ARG A 63 -19.65 -0.69 -8.36
C ARG A 63 -19.58 0.43 -9.38
N LEU A 64 -20.64 0.62 -10.17
CA LEU A 64 -20.75 1.74 -11.09
C LEU A 64 -20.71 3.09 -10.36
N GLN A 65 -21.44 3.24 -9.25
CA GLN A 65 -21.42 4.48 -8.46
C GLN A 65 -20.03 4.78 -7.87
N LEU A 66 -19.30 3.76 -7.44
CA LEU A 66 -17.91 3.93 -7.03
C LEU A 66 -17.03 4.38 -8.21
N MET A 67 -17.13 3.69 -9.36
CA MET A 67 -16.31 4.00 -10.54
C MET A 67 -16.61 5.39 -11.12
N LEU A 68 -17.85 5.87 -11.05
CA LEU A 68 -18.21 7.24 -11.45
C LEU A 68 -17.51 8.30 -10.60
N ARG A 69 -17.35 8.06 -9.29
CA ARG A 69 -16.58 8.95 -8.41
C ARG A 69 -15.09 8.91 -8.76
N GLU A 70 -14.56 7.72 -9.04
CA GLU A 70 -13.17 7.57 -9.51
C GLU A 70 -12.94 8.30 -10.85
N GLN A 71 -13.86 8.16 -11.81
CA GLN A 71 -13.82 8.85 -13.10
C GLN A 71 -13.86 10.38 -12.94
N ALA A 72 -14.73 10.90 -12.07
CA ALA A 72 -14.80 12.33 -11.78
C ALA A 72 -13.51 12.86 -11.14
N HIS A 73 -12.92 12.09 -10.22
CA HIS A 73 -11.63 12.41 -9.60
C HIS A 73 -10.48 12.37 -10.62
N ALA A 74 -10.42 11.35 -11.46
CA ALA A 74 -9.46 11.26 -12.56
C ALA A 74 -9.56 12.45 -13.52
N ALA A 75 -10.79 12.84 -13.89
CA ALA A 75 -11.05 14.01 -14.71
C ALA A 75 -10.59 15.31 -14.04
N TYR A 76 -10.81 15.45 -12.73
CA TYR A 76 -10.29 16.58 -11.97
C TYR A 76 -8.77 16.64 -12.01
N ARG A 77 -8.07 15.53 -11.74
CA ARG A 77 -6.61 15.46 -11.81
C ARG A 77 -6.07 15.81 -13.19
N LEU A 78 -6.71 15.32 -14.25
CA LEU A 78 -6.33 15.63 -15.62
C LEU A 78 -6.46 17.13 -15.93
N ARG A 79 -7.53 17.79 -15.46
CA ARG A 79 -7.67 19.25 -15.60
C ARG A 79 -6.57 19.99 -14.85
N THR A 80 -6.32 19.61 -13.60
CA THR A 80 -5.26 20.21 -12.77
C THR A 80 -3.87 20.05 -13.41
N ALA A 81 -3.55 18.86 -13.92
CA ALA A 81 -2.29 18.59 -14.59
C ALA A 81 -2.12 19.40 -15.89
N ARG A 82 -3.21 19.68 -16.62
CA ARG A 82 -3.19 20.53 -17.82
C ARG A 82 -3.02 22.02 -17.51
N SER A 83 -3.38 22.45 -16.31
CA SER A 83 -3.26 23.84 -15.86
C SER A 83 -1.91 24.15 -15.19
N GLY A 84 -1.10 23.13 -14.85
CA GLY A 84 0.29 23.29 -14.41
C GLY A 84 1.20 23.71 -15.56
N GLY A 85 1.85 24.87 -15.45
CA GLY A 85 2.59 25.53 -16.52
C GLY A 85 4.09 25.21 -16.60
N GLY A 86 4.54 24.03 -16.17
CA GLY A 86 5.94 23.58 -16.15
C GLY A 86 6.24 22.51 -17.22
N ALA A 87 7.04 22.87 -18.23
CA ALA A 87 7.18 22.16 -19.51
C ALA A 87 7.74 20.71 -19.51
N GLY A 88 7.99 20.06 -18.36
CA GLY A 88 8.59 18.72 -18.28
C GLY A 88 7.90 17.76 -17.32
N ALA A 89 7.85 18.10 -16.03
CA ALA A 89 7.18 17.28 -15.00
C ALA A 89 5.66 17.22 -15.19
N ASP A 90 5.07 18.29 -15.75
CA ASP A 90 3.62 18.37 -15.93
C ASP A 90 3.13 17.56 -17.14
N ALA A 91 4.01 17.27 -18.11
CA ALA A 91 3.65 16.48 -19.30
C ALA A 91 3.47 14.99 -18.96
N GLU A 92 4.39 14.42 -18.16
CA GLU A 92 4.30 13.06 -17.67
C GLU A 92 3.11 12.89 -16.70
N ALA A 93 2.96 13.81 -15.75
CA ALA A 93 1.81 13.83 -14.84
C ALA A 93 0.48 13.91 -15.61
N ALA A 94 0.41 14.72 -16.66
CA ALA A 94 -0.75 14.79 -17.53
C ALA A 94 -0.96 13.51 -18.35
N ALA A 95 0.10 12.79 -18.75
CA ALA A 95 -0.02 11.51 -19.44
C ALA A 95 -0.61 10.43 -18.52
N TRP A 96 -0.10 10.30 -17.30
CA TRP A 96 -0.67 9.39 -16.29
C TRP A 96 -2.12 9.75 -15.95
N ALA A 97 -2.44 11.04 -15.81
CA ALA A 97 -3.81 11.48 -15.55
C ALA A 97 -4.76 11.22 -16.73
N ARG A 98 -4.26 11.22 -17.97
CA ARG A 98 -5.04 10.83 -19.16
C ARG A 98 -5.33 9.33 -19.13
N ASP A 99 -4.31 8.49 -18.98
CA ASP A 99 -4.47 7.03 -18.93
C ASP A 99 -5.45 6.61 -17.82
N ASP A 100 -5.29 7.17 -16.62
CA ASP A 100 -6.19 6.89 -15.49
C ASP A 100 -7.65 7.29 -15.78
N HIS A 101 -7.86 8.45 -16.43
CA HIS A 101 -9.19 8.89 -16.83
C HIS A 101 -9.80 8.00 -17.93
N GLU A 102 -8.99 7.58 -18.91
CA GLU A 102 -9.41 6.68 -19.98
C GLU A 102 -9.81 5.30 -19.41
N ARG A 103 -9.01 4.74 -18.50
CA ARG A 103 -9.33 3.46 -17.82
C ARG A 103 -10.60 3.57 -16.98
N ALA A 104 -10.74 4.61 -16.17
CA ALA A 104 -11.96 4.81 -15.38
C ALA A 104 -13.19 4.96 -16.28
N THR A 105 -13.04 5.63 -17.44
CA THR A 105 -14.12 5.79 -18.42
C THR A 105 -14.49 4.46 -19.09
N ALA A 106 -13.52 3.65 -19.48
CA ALA A 106 -13.73 2.32 -20.04
C ALA A 106 -14.48 1.41 -19.05
N ARG A 107 -14.08 1.43 -17.77
CA ARG A 107 -14.76 0.66 -16.70
C ARG A 107 -16.19 1.14 -16.46
N CYS A 108 -16.44 2.45 -16.47
CA CYS A 108 -17.81 2.98 -16.41
C CYS A 108 -18.66 2.50 -17.60
N ALA A 109 -18.10 2.49 -18.81
CA ALA A 109 -18.81 2.00 -20.00
C ALA A 109 -19.12 0.50 -19.90
N GLU A 110 -18.16 -0.31 -19.47
CA GLU A 110 -18.34 -1.75 -19.25
C GLU A 110 -19.45 -2.04 -18.22
N LEU A 111 -19.39 -1.41 -17.05
CA LEU A 111 -20.37 -1.61 -15.99
C LEU A 111 -21.78 -1.16 -16.39
N ARG A 112 -21.90 -0.07 -17.18
CA ARG A 112 -23.19 0.35 -17.75
C ARG A 112 -23.72 -0.70 -18.73
N GLY A 113 -22.88 -1.18 -19.65
CA GLY A 113 -23.27 -2.20 -20.62
C GLY A 113 -23.77 -3.49 -19.95
N ARG A 114 -23.07 -3.93 -18.90
CA ARG A 114 -23.51 -5.08 -18.09
C ARG A 114 -24.84 -4.84 -17.38
N LEU A 115 -25.06 -3.63 -16.85
CA LEU A 115 -26.31 -3.29 -16.18
C LEU A 115 -27.49 -3.27 -17.16
N GLU A 116 -27.28 -2.77 -18.38
CA GLU A 116 -28.30 -2.85 -19.44
C GLU A 116 -28.57 -4.30 -19.84
N ALA A 117 -27.55 -5.14 -20.03
CA ALA A 117 -27.74 -6.57 -20.34
C ALA A 117 -28.55 -7.30 -19.25
N VAL A 118 -28.35 -6.97 -17.97
CA VAL A 118 -29.16 -7.51 -16.86
C VAL A 118 -30.60 -6.99 -16.93
N ARG A 119 -30.81 -5.73 -17.30
CA ARG A 119 -32.16 -5.14 -17.46
C ARG A 119 -32.92 -5.78 -18.62
N GLU A 120 -32.26 -5.97 -19.76
CA GLU A 120 -32.82 -6.63 -20.94
C GLU A 120 -33.18 -8.09 -20.63
N ALA A 121 -32.27 -8.84 -19.98
CA ALA A 121 -32.55 -10.23 -19.58
C ALA A 121 -33.74 -10.36 -18.60
N ALA A 122 -33.95 -9.36 -17.73
CA ALA A 122 -35.11 -9.31 -16.84
C ALA A 122 -36.42 -8.93 -17.57
N ALA A 123 -36.34 -8.17 -18.67
CA ALA A 123 -37.49 -7.82 -19.49
C ALA A 123 -37.94 -8.98 -20.40
N GLU A 124 -37.00 -9.82 -20.85
CA GLU A 124 -37.28 -11.03 -21.66
C GLU A 124 -37.91 -12.17 -20.83
N HIS A 125 -37.61 -12.23 -19.53
CA HIS A 125 -38.21 -13.16 -18.57
C HIS A 125 -38.97 -12.38 -17.49
N PRO A 126 -40.14 -11.79 -17.80
CA PRO A 126 -40.94 -11.17 -16.78
C PRO A 126 -41.35 -12.24 -15.77
N GLU A 127 -40.85 -12.11 -14.54
CA GLU A 127 -41.40 -12.81 -13.37
C GLU A 127 -42.93 -12.60 -13.40
N PRO A 128 -43.73 -13.68 -13.34
CA PRO A 128 -45.19 -13.51 -13.33
C PRO A 128 -45.57 -12.65 -12.13
N PRO A 129 -46.50 -11.68 -12.28
CA PRO A 129 -46.91 -10.85 -11.17
C PRO A 129 -47.44 -11.75 -10.06
N GLY A 130 -46.82 -11.66 -8.89
CA GLY A 130 -47.19 -12.45 -7.72
C GLY A 130 -48.68 -12.38 -7.45
N GLY A 131 -49.38 -13.48 -7.74
CA GLY A 131 -50.76 -13.69 -7.37
C GLY A 131 -50.86 -13.85 -5.86
N ALA A 132 -51.52 -12.90 -5.22
CA ALA A 132 -52.03 -13.08 -3.88
C ALA A 132 -53.11 -14.18 -3.88
N ALA A 133 -52.94 -15.14 -2.97
CA ALA A 133 -53.93 -16.04 -2.38
C ALA A 133 -54.78 -16.92 -3.32
N GLU A 134 -54.59 -18.24 -3.24
CA GLU A 134 -55.72 -19.12 -2.92
C GLU A 134 -55.23 -20.45 -2.33
N THR A 135 -55.59 -20.64 -1.07
CA THR A 135 -55.59 -21.91 -0.34
C THR A 135 -56.58 -22.85 -1.02
N ALA A 136 -56.07 -23.82 -1.78
CA ALA A 136 -56.83 -24.99 -2.18
C ALA A 136 -56.45 -26.16 -1.28
N ASP A 137 -57.37 -26.48 -0.36
CA ASP A 137 -57.44 -27.74 0.35
C ASP A 137 -57.27 -28.91 -0.62
N THR A 138 -56.36 -29.81 -0.30
CA THR A 138 -56.47 -31.21 -0.73
C THR A 138 -56.06 -32.07 0.44
N GLU A 139 -57.09 -32.59 1.11
CA GLU A 139 -56.98 -33.63 2.14
C GLU A 139 -56.20 -34.83 1.59
N ALA A 140 -55.03 -35.08 2.16
CA ALA A 140 -54.36 -36.37 2.11
C ALA A 140 -54.10 -36.82 3.55
N VAL A 141 -54.90 -37.80 3.98
CA VAL A 141 -54.86 -38.47 5.28
C VAL A 141 -53.56 -39.28 5.40
N VAL A 142 -52.69 -38.91 6.33
CA VAL A 142 -51.59 -39.76 6.85
C VAL A 142 -51.40 -39.46 8.36
N PRO A 143 -51.28 -40.48 9.24
CA PRO A 143 -51.53 -40.31 10.67
C PRO A 143 -50.37 -39.72 11.48
N ALA A 144 -50.76 -39.13 12.61
CA ALA A 144 -49.99 -38.31 13.53
C ALA A 144 -48.78 -39.01 14.18
N ARG A 145 -47.67 -38.27 14.25
CA ARG A 145 -46.67 -38.40 15.32
C ARG A 145 -46.58 -37.07 16.08
N ARG A 146 -46.87 -37.15 17.38
CA ARG A 146 -46.93 -36.06 18.35
C ARG A 146 -45.59 -35.33 18.47
N ARG A 147 -45.66 -34.00 18.40
CA ARG A 147 -44.61 -33.04 18.81
C ARG A 147 -44.85 -32.63 20.27
N PRO A 148 -43.82 -32.51 21.13
CA PRO A 148 -43.95 -31.92 22.47
C PRO A 148 -43.95 -30.37 22.41
N PRO A 149 -44.53 -29.69 23.43
CA PRO A 149 -44.81 -28.26 23.38
C PRO A 149 -43.55 -27.40 23.46
N GLY A 150 -43.58 -26.27 22.75
CA GLY A 150 -42.48 -25.29 22.77
C GLY A 150 -42.49 -24.41 24.02
N PRO A 151 -41.34 -23.82 24.38
CA PRO A 151 -41.30 -22.63 25.22
C PRO A 151 -41.46 -21.35 24.39
N THR A 152 -42.07 -20.37 25.03
CA THR A 152 -42.36 -18.99 24.62
C THR A 152 -41.12 -18.21 24.12
N PRO A 153 -41.32 -17.22 23.22
CA PRO A 153 -40.22 -16.37 22.75
C PRO A 153 -39.73 -15.43 23.87
N ALA A 154 -38.48 -15.60 24.27
CA ALA A 154 -37.78 -14.64 25.12
C ALA A 154 -37.42 -13.38 24.32
N ALA A 155 -37.53 -12.25 25.00
CA ALA A 155 -37.35 -10.90 24.49
C ALA A 155 -36.00 -10.66 23.79
N THR A 156 -36.06 -9.90 22.71
CA THR A 156 -34.95 -9.33 21.95
C THR A 156 -34.01 -8.53 22.87
N PRO A 157 -32.69 -8.79 22.87
CA PRO A 157 -31.73 -7.93 23.55
C PRO A 157 -31.54 -6.60 22.79
N PRO A 158 -31.36 -5.45 23.46
CA PRO A 158 -31.14 -4.17 22.80
C PRO A 158 -29.79 -4.11 22.09
N ALA A 159 -29.79 -3.42 20.94
CA ALA A 159 -28.61 -3.19 20.11
C ALA A 159 -27.49 -2.43 20.85
N PRO A 160 -26.20 -2.75 20.61
CA PRO A 160 -25.09 -1.99 21.18
C PRO A 160 -24.98 -0.59 20.55
N PRO A 161 -24.54 0.44 21.30
CA PRO A 161 -24.41 1.79 20.77
C PRO A 161 -23.30 1.90 19.72
N ALA A 162 -23.57 2.71 18.69
CA ALA A 162 -22.68 3.00 17.59
C ALA A 162 -21.32 3.54 18.07
N ARG A 163 -20.24 2.83 17.70
CA ARG A 163 -18.87 3.31 17.91
C ARG A 163 -18.59 4.45 16.95
N VAL A 164 -18.28 5.64 17.50
CA VAL A 164 -17.70 6.76 16.77
C VAL A 164 -16.36 6.32 16.19
N ARG A 165 -16.28 6.19 14.86
CA ARG A 165 -15.03 5.87 14.15
C ARG A 165 -14.16 7.12 14.09
N GLY A 166 -12.97 7.04 14.67
CA GLY A 166 -11.92 8.04 14.52
C GLY A 166 -11.42 8.12 13.08
N LYS A 167 -11.11 9.35 12.63
CA LYS A 167 -10.64 9.65 11.27
C LYS A 167 -9.27 9.01 10.99
N PRO A 168 -9.06 8.39 9.81
CA PRO A 168 -7.73 7.94 9.39
C PRO A 168 -6.86 9.15 9.04
N ARG A 169 -5.63 9.20 9.56
CA ARG A 169 -4.61 10.19 9.17
C ARG A 169 -3.52 9.52 8.35
N GLY A 170 -3.20 10.10 7.20
CA GLY A 170 -2.09 9.69 6.32
C GLY A 170 -2.12 10.49 5.02
N ALA A 171 -0.95 10.65 4.38
CA ALA A 171 -0.74 11.47 3.18
C ALA A 171 -1.57 11.06 1.92
N ARG A 172 -2.42 10.03 2.03
CA ARG A 172 -3.35 9.57 1.00
C ARG A 172 -4.78 10.11 1.18
N TYR A 173 -5.02 10.99 2.15
CA TYR A 173 -6.32 11.62 2.43
C TYR A 173 -6.25 13.17 2.48
N ALA A 174 -5.21 13.79 1.92
CA ALA A 174 -5.17 15.24 1.79
C ALA A 174 -6.16 15.67 0.69
N GLY A 175 -7.36 16.10 1.07
CA GLY A 175 -8.35 16.68 0.14
C GLY A 175 -9.81 16.26 0.32
N LEU A 176 -10.20 15.67 1.45
CA LEU A 176 -11.62 15.59 1.85
C LEU A 176 -11.91 16.71 2.86
N GLU A 177 -12.18 17.90 2.35
CA GLU A 177 -13.03 18.88 3.03
C GLU A 177 -14.23 19.12 2.11
N ALA A 178 -15.42 18.91 2.66
CA ALA A 178 -16.67 19.37 2.07
C ALA A 178 -17.20 20.44 3.02
N ASP A 179 -17.50 21.59 2.43
CA ASP A 179 -17.88 22.85 3.05
C ASP A 179 -19.09 22.73 3.99
N ASP A 180 -19.03 23.50 5.08
CA ASP A 180 -20.22 24.02 5.76
C ASP A 180 -20.01 25.54 5.85
N GLU A 181 -20.85 26.29 5.15
CA GLU A 181 -20.82 27.76 5.10
C GLU A 181 -21.40 28.37 6.38
N GLY A 182 -20.75 29.45 6.86
CA GLY A 182 -21.41 30.52 7.61
C GLY A 182 -20.72 30.98 8.89
N PHE A 183 -19.80 31.94 8.79
CA PHE A 183 -19.93 33.32 9.33
C PHE A 183 -18.62 34.09 9.12
N VAL A 184 -18.74 35.26 8.52
CA VAL A 184 -17.66 36.23 8.29
C VAL A 184 -17.45 37.10 9.52
N GLU A 185 -16.23 37.18 10.03
CA GLU A 185 -15.78 38.32 10.83
C GLU A 185 -14.28 38.59 10.57
N ALA A 186 -13.99 39.80 10.09
CA ALA A 186 -12.64 40.26 9.74
C ALA A 186 -11.93 40.81 10.98
N VAL A 187 -10.71 40.34 11.25
CA VAL A 187 -9.86 40.84 12.35
C VAL A 187 -8.49 41.24 11.78
N PRO A 188 -7.96 42.44 12.09
CA PRO A 188 -6.78 42.98 11.43
C PRO A 188 -5.46 42.35 11.92
N VAL A 189 -4.50 42.29 11.00
CA VAL A 189 -3.14 41.74 11.20
C VAL A 189 -2.23 42.78 11.88
N LEU A 190 -1.57 42.39 12.96
CA LEU A 190 -0.42 43.10 13.57
C LEU A 190 0.86 42.25 13.42
N PRO A 191 2.03 42.88 13.20
CA PRO A 191 3.28 42.17 12.91
C PRO A 191 3.93 41.55 14.16
N ALA A 192 4.55 40.37 14.01
CA ALA A 192 5.21 39.61 15.07
C ALA A 192 6.66 40.08 15.34
N PRO A 193 7.10 40.18 16.61
CA PRO A 193 8.48 40.48 16.98
C PRO A 193 9.40 39.23 16.98
N PRO A 194 10.74 39.40 16.85
CA PRO A 194 11.69 38.29 16.77
C PRO A 194 11.92 37.58 18.11
N ALA A 195 12.13 36.27 18.06
CA ALA A 195 12.35 35.40 19.20
C ALA A 195 13.73 35.65 19.87
N ALA A 196 13.71 36.10 21.13
CA ALA A 196 14.88 36.14 22.00
C ALA A 196 15.01 34.80 22.76
N SER A 197 16.18 34.18 22.68
CA SER A 197 16.55 33.02 23.49
C SER A 197 16.80 33.44 24.95
N PRO A 198 16.19 32.79 25.96
CA PRO A 198 16.39 33.17 27.35
C PRO A 198 17.73 32.63 27.86
N ARG A 199 18.69 33.52 28.13
CA ARG A 199 19.86 33.24 28.98
C ARG A 199 19.53 33.64 30.41
N GLY A 200 19.50 32.67 31.32
CA GLY A 200 19.24 32.90 32.74
C GLY A 200 19.97 31.86 33.61
N ALA A 201 20.76 32.37 34.57
CA ALA A 201 21.72 31.68 35.42
C ALA A 201 21.11 30.74 36.47
N ARG A 202 20.37 29.71 36.02
CA ARG A 202 19.80 28.67 36.90
C ARG A 202 19.81 27.25 36.33
N PHE A 203 20.54 27.03 35.25
CA PHE A 203 20.89 25.68 34.80
C PHE A 203 22.38 25.46 35.09
N GLY A 204 22.64 24.93 36.28
CA GLY A 204 23.97 24.49 36.69
C GLY A 204 24.48 23.42 35.73
N GLY A 205 25.73 23.58 35.30
CA GLY A 205 26.38 22.73 34.32
C GLY A 205 26.51 21.28 34.81
N ALA A 206 26.01 20.36 34.00
CA ALA A 206 26.63 19.06 33.83
C ALA A 206 27.61 19.20 32.66
N PRO A 207 28.88 18.73 32.77
CA PRO A 207 29.77 18.75 31.64
C PRO A 207 29.12 17.93 30.52
N ALA A 208 28.90 18.57 29.38
CA ALA A 208 28.67 17.88 28.14
C ALA A 208 29.89 16.97 27.96
N GLY A 209 29.72 15.68 28.24
CA GLY A 209 30.67 14.68 27.81
C GLY A 209 30.70 14.81 26.29
N GLU A 210 31.75 15.45 25.78
CA GLU A 210 32.16 15.28 24.40
C GLU A 210 32.34 13.77 24.21
N SER A 211 31.27 13.14 23.74
CA SER A 211 31.36 11.82 23.15
C SER A 211 32.27 12.02 21.95
N ALA A 212 33.55 11.78 22.16
CA ALA A 212 34.54 11.71 21.12
C ALA A 212 34.03 10.63 20.16
N ALA A 213 33.41 11.09 19.07
CA ALA A 213 33.07 10.23 17.96
C ALA A 213 34.34 9.44 17.63
N PRO A 214 34.29 8.10 17.58
CA PRO A 214 35.46 7.33 17.21
C PRO A 214 35.91 7.85 15.85
N ARG A 215 37.13 8.39 15.78
CA ARG A 215 37.73 8.81 14.52
C ARG A 215 37.83 7.55 13.68
N GLY A 216 36.89 7.39 12.75
CA GLY A 216 36.82 6.22 11.89
C GLY A 216 38.14 6.05 11.16
N THR A 217 38.55 4.79 10.98
CA THR A 217 39.61 4.42 10.06
C THR A 217 39.40 5.16 8.74
N PRO A 218 40.42 5.82 8.17
CA PRO A 218 40.26 6.51 6.89
C PRO A 218 39.67 5.55 5.86
N PRO A 219 38.69 6.00 5.06
CA PRO A 219 37.98 5.13 4.15
C PRO A 219 38.95 4.50 3.16
N ASP A 220 38.75 3.21 2.88
CA ASP A 220 39.57 2.47 1.93
C ASP A 220 39.69 3.27 0.60
N PRO A 221 40.91 3.64 0.18
CA PRO A 221 41.11 4.42 -1.03
C PRO A 221 40.52 3.75 -2.29
N ALA A 222 40.47 2.42 -2.34
CA ALA A 222 39.83 1.69 -3.43
C ALA A 222 38.30 1.86 -3.41
N ALA A 223 37.68 1.82 -2.22
CA ALA A 223 36.26 2.13 -2.01
C ALA A 223 35.90 3.50 -2.59
N LEU A 224 36.70 4.50 -2.22
CA LEU A 224 36.45 5.89 -2.59
C LEU A 224 36.59 6.08 -4.11
N ARG A 225 37.60 5.45 -4.73
CA ARG A 225 37.74 5.47 -6.20
C ARG A 225 36.54 4.81 -6.87
N SER A 226 36.11 3.64 -6.39
CA SER A 226 34.93 2.95 -6.92
C SER A 226 33.67 3.81 -6.82
N ALA A 227 33.40 4.42 -5.67
CA ALA A 227 32.24 5.29 -5.47
C ALA A 227 32.27 6.51 -6.42
N ARG A 228 33.44 7.14 -6.58
CA ARG A 228 33.62 8.25 -7.52
C ARG A 228 33.43 7.84 -8.98
N THR A 229 33.90 6.66 -9.35
CA THR A 229 33.67 6.11 -10.69
C THR A 229 32.18 5.88 -10.94
N THR A 230 31.45 5.30 -9.99
CA THR A 230 29.99 5.12 -10.07
C THR A 230 29.27 6.47 -10.23
N VAL A 231 29.60 7.45 -9.39
CA VAL A 231 29.00 8.80 -9.46
C VAL A 231 29.32 9.51 -10.77
N GLY A 232 30.56 9.41 -11.25
CA GLY A 232 30.97 9.96 -12.55
C GLY A 232 30.21 9.32 -13.72
N ALA A 233 29.99 8.00 -13.68
CA ALA A 233 29.19 7.30 -14.67
C ALA A 233 27.73 7.76 -14.64
N LEU A 234 27.13 7.90 -13.46
CA LEU A 234 25.75 8.40 -13.29
C LEU A 234 25.59 9.82 -13.85
N LEU A 235 26.48 10.75 -13.49
CA LEU A 235 26.42 12.12 -13.99
C LEU A 235 26.48 12.17 -15.52
N ARG A 236 27.40 11.40 -16.13
CA ARG A 236 27.52 11.31 -17.59
C ARG A 236 26.24 10.76 -18.22
N LEU A 237 25.73 9.63 -17.73
CA LEU A 237 24.53 9.00 -18.28
C LEU A 237 23.28 9.90 -18.15
N ARG A 238 23.15 10.64 -17.04
CA ARG A 238 22.07 11.61 -16.85
C ARG A 238 22.20 12.80 -17.81
N ALA A 239 23.41 13.32 -18.01
CA ALA A 239 23.66 14.39 -18.99
C ALA A 239 23.36 13.95 -20.44
N GLU A 240 23.59 12.68 -20.76
CA GLU A 240 23.28 12.08 -22.06
C GLU A 240 21.79 11.67 -22.21
N GLY A 241 20.95 11.84 -21.18
CA GLY A 241 19.54 11.43 -21.19
C GLY A 241 19.31 9.91 -21.13
N ARG A 242 20.35 9.13 -20.81
CA ARG A 242 20.34 7.65 -20.82
C ARG A 242 19.87 7.09 -19.47
N SER A 243 18.62 7.36 -19.14
CA SER A 243 18.07 7.06 -17.80
C SER A 243 17.99 5.58 -17.44
N GLY A 244 17.76 4.69 -18.42
CA GLY A 244 17.72 3.25 -18.19
C GLY A 244 19.08 2.66 -17.81
N GLU A 245 20.14 3.12 -18.46
CA GLU A 245 21.51 2.69 -18.14
C GLU A 245 21.99 3.26 -16.81
N ALA A 246 21.59 4.49 -16.47
CA ALA A 246 21.84 5.04 -15.14
C ALA A 246 21.14 4.20 -14.06
N HIS A 247 19.92 3.71 -14.31
CA HIS A 247 19.26 2.78 -13.40
C HIS A 247 20.02 1.45 -13.28
N ALA A 248 20.52 0.87 -14.38
CA ALA A 248 21.36 -0.33 -14.32
C ALA A 248 22.61 -0.14 -13.44
N VAL A 249 23.27 1.02 -13.53
CA VAL A 249 24.40 1.37 -12.64
C VAL A 249 23.98 1.44 -11.16
N LEU A 250 22.76 1.91 -10.85
CA LEU A 250 22.24 1.90 -9.48
C LEU A 250 21.96 0.47 -8.99
N CYS A 251 21.41 -0.40 -9.84
CA CYS A 251 21.20 -1.82 -9.50
C CYS A 251 22.53 -2.53 -9.23
N GLU A 252 23.55 -2.30 -10.07
CA GLU A 252 24.91 -2.82 -9.86
C GLU A 252 25.50 -2.29 -8.54
N ALA A 253 25.32 -1.00 -8.25
CA ALA A 253 25.77 -0.41 -7.00
C ALA A 253 25.04 -0.98 -5.77
N ALA A 254 23.75 -1.31 -5.88
CA ALA A 254 22.98 -1.94 -4.81
C ALA A 254 23.48 -3.36 -4.49
N ALA A 255 24.03 -4.08 -5.48
CA ALA A 255 24.55 -5.43 -5.31
C ALA A 255 25.98 -5.47 -4.71
N LEU A 256 26.64 -4.32 -4.55
CA LEU A 256 27.96 -4.24 -3.91
C LEU A 256 27.88 -4.57 -2.40
N PRO A 257 29.02 -4.93 -1.77
CA PRO A 257 29.08 -5.13 -0.32
C PRO A 257 28.53 -3.92 0.45
N ALA A 258 27.74 -4.19 1.49
CA ALA A 258 27.01 -3.18 2.27
C ALA A 258 27.91 -2.08 2.83
N GLU A 259 29.16 -2.38 3.12
CA GLU A 259 30.16 -1.45 3.66
C GLU A 259 30.51 -0.32 2.67
N ARG A 260 30.22 -0.50 1.37
CA ARG A 260 30.40 0.54 0.34
C ARG A 260 29.29 1.58 0.36
N LEU A 261 28.10 1.23 0.87
CA LEU A 261 26.89 2.04 0.78
C LEU A 261 27.02 3.43 1.45
N PRO A 262 27.61 3.57 2.68
CA PRO A 262 27.75 4.88 3.30
C PRO A 262 28.67 5.82 2.51
N LEU A 263 29.75 5.30 1.92
CA LEU A 263 30.66 6.11 1.10
C LEU A 263 30.01 6.54 -0.20
N LEU A 264 29.29 5.65 -0.86
CA LEU A 264 28.56 5.97 -2.08
C LEU A 264 27.52 7.07 -1.82
N ALA A 265 26.85 7.05 -0.67
CA ALA A 265 25.92 8.09 -0.31
C ALA A 265 26.58 9.47 -0.14
N VAL A 266 27.75 9.51 0.51
CA VAL A 266 28.52 10.75 0.65
C VAL A 266 28.89 11.32 -0.72
N GLU A 267 29.37 10.48 -1.65
CA GLU A 267 29.75 10.95 -2.99
C GLU A 267 28.52 11.35 -3.85
N LEU A 268 27.40 10.62 -3.75
CA LEU A 268 26.13 10.97 -4.43
C LEU A 268 25.60 12.33 -3.94
N HIS A 269 25.56 12.56 -2.62
CA HIS A 269 25.10 13.83 -2.06
C HIS A 269 26.04 14.99 -2.42
N ARG A 270 27.36 14.77 -2.41
CA ARG A 270 28.34 15.78 -2.87
C ARG A 270 28.12 16.16 -4.34
N ALA A 271 27.68 15.23 -5.17
CA ALA A 271 27.36 15.45 -6.58
C ALA A 271 25.94 15.97 -6.83
N GLY A 272 25.12 16.19 -5.79
CA GLY A 272 23.73 16.63 -5.93
C GLY A 272 22.76 15.55 -6.41
N LEU A 273 23.18 14.27 -6.43
CA LEU A 273 22.39 13.13 -6.91
C LEU A 273 21.49 12.54 -5.82
N GLY A 274 20.72 13.39 -5.13
CA GLY A 274 19.82 12.96 -4.05
C GLY A 274 18.68 12.05 -4.53
N ALA A 275 18.20 12.24 -5.75
CA ALA A 275 17.18 11.38 -6.35
C ALA A 275 17.71 9.97 -6.66
N ASP A 276 18.95 9.89 -7.18
CA ASP A 276 19.61 8.60 -7.39
C ASP A 276 19.92 7.90 -6.06
N TRP A 277 20.25 8.65 -5.00
CA TRP A 277 20.38 8.08 -3.65
C TRP A 277 19.06 7.45 -3.15
N ALA A 278 17.94 8.16 -3.33
CA ALA A 278 16.63 7.62 -2.95
C ALA A 278 16.26 6.36 -3.76
N THR A 279 16.61 6.34 -5.05
CA THR A 279 16.43 5.18 -5.93
C THR A 279 17.31 4.01 -5.50
N LEU A 280 18.58 4.27 -5.22
CA LEU A 280 19.51 3.25 -4.72
C LEU A 280 19.02 2.63 -3.41
N LEU A 281 18.56 3.43 -2.45
CA LEU A 281 17.98 2.90 -1.21
C LEU A 281 16.78 1.99 -1.46
N TRP A 282 15.96 2.28 -2.47
CA TRP A 282 14.84 1.43 -2.87
C TRP A 282 15.30 0.07 -3.43
N GLU A 283 16.34 0.08 -4.27
CA GLU A 283 16.95 -1.16 -4.77
C GLU A 283 17.57 -1.98 -3.63
N VAL A 284 18.28 -1.32 -2.71
CA VAL A 284 18.86 -1.97 -1.52
C VAL A 284 17.78 -2.53 -0.60
N ALA A 285 16.63 -1.85 -0.47
CA ALA A 285 15.49 -2.32 0.33
C ALA A 285 14.89 -3.62 -0.22
N SER A 286 15.08 -3.88 -1.52
CA SER A 286 14.55 -5.05 -2.24
C SER A 286 15.48 -6.27 -2.17
N LEU A 287 16.67 -6.14 -1.57
CA LEU A 287 17.61 -7.24 -1.41
C LEU A 287 17.09 -8.32 -0.43
N PRO A 288 17.69 -9.53 -0.47
CA PRO A 288 17.39 -10.58 0.51
C PRO A 288 17.57 -10.11 1.97
N PRO A 289 16.90 -10.75 2.95
CA PRO A 289 16.83 -10.22 4.33
C PRO A 289 18.19 -10.00 5.00
N THR A 290 19.15 -10.87 4.70
CA THR A 290 20.52 -10.79 5.20
C THR A 290 21.27 -9.59 4.64
N ALA A 291 21.13 -9.32 3.33
CA ALA A 291 21.76 -8.18 2.67
C ALA A 291 21.12 -6.85 3.10
N LEU A 292 19.79 -6.81 3.27
CA LEU A 292 19.08 -5.67 3.86
C LEU A 292 19.60 -5.35 5.27
N ALA A 293 19.74 -6.37 6.12
CA ALA A 293 20.25 -6.22 7.47
C ALA A 293 21.70 -5.69 7.49
N ALA A 294 22.55 -6.20 6.60
CA ALA A 294 23.93 -5.72 6.45
C ALA A 294 23.99 -4.25 5.98
N ALA A 295 23.14 -3.85 5.04
CA ALA A 295 23.06 -2.47 4.57
C ALA A 295 22.58 -1.51 5.68
N ALA A 296 21.55 -1.91 6.43
CA ALA A 296 21.06 -1.14 7.57
C ALA A 296 22.13 -1.00 8.67
N ASP A 297 22.91 -2.06 8.91
CA ASP A 297 24.05 -2.02 9.83
C ASP A 297 25.13 -1.04 9.33
N ALA A 298 25.57 -1.17 8.08
CA ALA A 298 26.60 -0.31 7.51
C ALA A 298 26.22 1.19 7.59
N LEU A 299 24.95 1.53 7.31
CA LEU A 299 24.45 2.91 7.44
C LEU A 299 24.44 3.37 8.90
N ALA A 300 24.00 2.53 9.83
CA ALA A 300 23.98 2.87 11.25
C ALA A 300 25.40 3.04 11.82
N ALA A 301 26.31 2.14 11.49
CA ALA A 301 27.72 2.19 11.89
C ALA A 301 28.44 3.43 11.34
N ALA A 302 28.04 3.90 10.16
CA ALA A 302 28.53 5.14 9.56
C ALA A 302 27.85 6.41 10.10
N GLY A 303 27.00 6.32 11.12
CA GLY A 303 26.33 7.47 11.71
C GLY A 303 25.26 8.09 10.81
N ARG A 304 24.60 7.29 9.97
CA ARG A 304 23.49 7.71 9.10
C ARG A 304 22.16 7.07 9.55
N PRO A 305 21.63 7.45 10.73
CA PRO A 305 20.43 6.84 11.30
C PRO A 305 19.16 7.15 10.48
N ASP A 306 19.10 8.32 9.82
CA ASP A 306 17.95 8.71 9.01
C ASP A 306 17.81 7.82 7.77
N ASP A 307 18.92 7.58 7.06
CA ASP A 307 18.96 6.68 5.91
C ASP A 307 18.73 5.23 6.30
N CYS A 308 19.30 4.78 7.42
CA CYS A 308 19.02 3.46 7.98
C CYS A 308 17.52 3.30 8.29
N GLY A 309 16.91 4.30 8.95
CA GLY A 309 15.48 4.32 9.23
C GLY A 309 14.63 4.35 7.96
N GLN A 310 15.04 5.10 6.93
CA GLN A 310 14.37 5.13 5.63
C GLN A 310 14.41 3.76 4.95
N LEU A 311 15.58 3.14 4.88
CA LEU A 311 15.77 1.81 4.30
C LEU A 311 14.87 0.77 4.97
N LEU A 312 14.85 0.73 6.31
CA LEU A 312 14.01 -0.22 7.06
C LEU A 312 12.52 0.02 6.84
N ARG A 313 12.08 1.28 6.72
CA ARG A 313 10.69 1.61 6.39
C ARG A 313 10.30 1.19 4.97
N GLN A 314 11.22 1.22 4.01
CA GLN A 314 10.97 0.75 2.64
C GLN A 314 10.83 -0.78 2.61
N GLY A 315 11.61 -1.50 3.42
CA GLY A 315 11.59 -2.97 3.51
C GLY A 315 10.31 -3.58 4.12
N VAL A 316 9.36 -2.80 4.63
CA VAL A 316 8.13 -3.32 5.27
C VAL A 316 7.10 -3.89 4.28
N ALA A 317 7.28 -3.66 2.98
CA ALA A 317 6.41 -4.22 1.95
C ALA A 317 6.54 -5.74 1.80
N ARG A 318 7.57 -6.32 2.40
CA ARG A 318 7.93 -7.74 2.29
C ARG A 318 6.95 -8.66 3.03
N PRO A 319 6.86 -9.94 2.65
CA PRO A 319 6.11 -10.95 3.39
C PRO A 319 6.56 -11.07 4.85
N ALA A 320 5.66 -11.49 5.74
CA ALA A 320 5.94 -11.60 7.17
C ALA A 320 7.12 -12.54 7.49
N ALA A 321 7.29 -13.62 6.72
CA ALA A 321 8.43 -14.53 6.84
C ALA A 321 9.77 -13.83 6.54
N GLU A 322 9.84 -13.03 5.47
CA GLU A 322 11.07 -12.27 5.15
C GLU A 322 11.37 -11.15 6.17
N ILE A 323 10.34 -10.61 6.82
CA ILE A 323 10.51 -9.69 7.95
C ILE A 323 11.10 -10.42 9.16
N ALA A 324 10.61 -11.62 9.46
CA ALA A 324 11.16 -12.46 10.52
C ALA A 324 12.65 -12.77 10.26
N ASP A 325 13.00 -13.14 9.03
CA ASP A 325 14.38 -13.40 8.61
C ASP A 325 15.28 -12.17 8.73
N ALA A 326 14.77 -10.98 8.36
CA ALA A 326 15.50 -9.72 8.48
C ALA A 326 15.74 -9.36 9.95
N VAL A 327 14.73 -9.53 10.81
CA VAL A 327 14.82 -9.32 12.27
C VAL A 327 15.83 -10.28 12.87
N ALA A 328 15.80 -11.56 12.50
CA ALA A 328 16.78 -12.55 12.95
C ALA A 328 18.20 -12.20 12.47
N ALA A 329 18.36 -11.71 11.24
CA ALA A 329 19.66 -11.27 10.72
C ALA A 329 20.21 -10.05 11.48
N LEU A 330 19.37 -9.06 11.76
CA LEU A 330 19.72 -7.91 12.59
C LEU A 330 20.06 -8.33 14.03
N GLY A 331 19.31 -9.28 14.59
CA GLY A 331 19.57 -9.86 15.92
C GLY A 331 20.94 -10.53 16.00
N ARG A 332 21.30 -11.36 15.01
CA ARG A 332 22.63 -11.99 14.91
C ARG A 332 23.76 -10.98 14.78
N ALA A 333 23.50 -9.82 14.17
CA ALA A 333 24.45 -8.71 14.09
C ALA A 333 24.47 -7.82 15.35
N GLY A 334 23.69 -8.13 16.39
CA GLY A 334 23.59 -7.32 17.61
C GLY A 334 22.92 -5.95 17.39
N ARG A 335 22.06 -5.84 16.37
CA ARG A 335 21.38 -4.61 15.94
C ARG A 335 19.93 -4.55 16.40
N SER A 336 19.73 -4.70 17.70
CA SER A 336 18.40 -4.76 18.33
C SER A 336 17.57 -3.49 18.11
N ALA A 337 18.20 -2.31 18.05
CA ALA A 337 17.51 -1.05 17.78
C ALA A 337 16.93 -1.02 16.35
N GLN A 338 17.68 -1.52 15.36
CA GLN A 338 17.27 -1.63 13.96
C GLN A 338 16.18 -2.70 13.80
N ALA A 339 16.32 -3.85 14.48
CA ALA A 339 15.27 -4.87 14.52
C ALA A 339 13.95 -4.30 15.07
N GLN A 340 14.02 -3.54 16.15
CA GLN A 340 12.85 -2.84 16.71
C GLN A 340 12.29 -1.77 15.77
N ALA A 341 13.14 -1.01 15.08
CA ALA A 341 12.70 -0.02 14.11
C ALA A 341 11.95 -0.69 12.93
N LEU A 342 12.44 -1.82 12.44
CA LEU A 342 11.78 -2.61 11.38
C LEU A 342 10.42 -3.15 11.82
N LEU A 343 10.35 -3.81 12.99
CA LEU A 343 9.09 -4.31 13.54
C LEU A 343 8.10 -3.18 13.80
N GLY A 344 8.56 -2.08 14.39
CA GLY A 344 7.73 -0.91 14.67
C GLY A 344 7.22 -0.22 13.40
N ALA A 345 8.00 -0.23 12.31
CA ALA A 345 7.55 0.25 11.01
C ALA A 345 6.51 -0.71 10.39
N PHE A 346 6.75 -2.02 10.46
CA PHE A 346 5.84 -3.04 9.94
C PHE A 346 4.48 -3.01 10.66
N VAL A 347 4.46 -3.00 11.99
CA VAL A 347 3.23 -2.94 12.80
C VAL A 347 2.40 -1.67 12.53
N ARG A 348 3.04 -0.55 12.18
CA ARG A 348 2.32 0.69 11.84
C ARG A 348 1.48 0.57 10.58
N VAL A 349 1.97 -0.16 9.58
CA VAL A 349 1.39 -0.18 8.23
C VAL A 349 0.66 -1.47 7.87
N ARG A 350 0.87 -2.54 8.64
CA ARG A 350 0.28 -3.86 8.40
C ARG A 350 -0.87 -4.17 9.36
N SER A 351 -1.68 -5.16 8.99
CA SER A 351 -2.74 -5.65 9.86
C SER A 351 -2.15 -6.36 11.08
N PRO A 352 -2.85 -6.40 12.23
CA PRO A 352 -2.43 -7.19 13.39
C PRO A 352 -2.23 -8.67 13.07
N GLN A 353 -3.04 -9.22 12.14
CA GLN A 353 -2.91 -10.60 11.66
C GLN A 353 -1.62 -10.81 10.86
N ASP A 354 -1.27 -9.88 9.97
CA ASP A 354 0.00 -9.93 9.25
C ASP A 354 1.20 -9.73 10.19
N ALA A 355 1.05 -8.94 11.27
CA ALA A 355 2.06 -8.81 12.31
C ALA A 355 2.27 -10.13 13.08
N ALA A 356 1.18 -10.81 13.47
CA ALA A 356 1.25 -12.10 14.16
C ALA A 356 2.00 -13.17 13.33
N ARG A 357 1.81 -13.17 12.01
CA ARG A 357 2.53 -14.07 11.07
C ARG A 357 4.04 -13.95 11.13
N VAL A 358 4.58 -12.80 11.54
CA VAL A 358 6.04 -12.62 11.69
C VAL A 358 6.59 -13.59 12.74
N ALA A 359 5.81 -13.89 13.77
CA ALA A 359 6.24 -14.75 14.86
C ALA A 359 6.10 -16.25 14.59
N GLU A 360 5.54 -16.67 13.43
CA GLU A 360 5.29 -18.10 13.13
C GLU A 360 6.57 -18.95 13.10
N SER A 361 7.69 -18.39 12.62
CA SER A 361 8.95 -19.12 12.46
C SER A 361 9.71 -19.33 13.77
N ASP A 362 9.66 -18.34 14.69
CA ASP A 362 10.27 -18.44 16.02
C ASP A 362 9.43 -17.65 17.05
N PRO A 363 8.34 -18.25 17.57
CA PRO A 363 7.46 -17.58 18.52
C PRO A 363 8.18 -17.10 19.78
N ARG A 364 9.13 -17.91 20.27
CA ARG A 364 9.82 -17.64 21.55
C ARG A 364 10.67 -16.38 21.47
N GLN A 365 11.33 -16.14 20.34
CA GLN A 365 12.16 -14.95 20.17
C GLN A 365 11.38 -13.75 19.65
N LEU A 366 10.40 -13.97 18.76
CA LEU A 366 9.76 -12.88 18.01
C LEU A 366 8.53 -12.30 18.72
N VAL A 367 7.77 -13.08 19.48
CA VAL A 367 6.60 -12.55 20.21
C VAL A 367 6.96 -11.41 21.17
N PRO A 368 7.98 -11.54 22.04
CA PRO A 368 8.34 -10.44 22.95
C PRO A 368 8.79 -9.19 22.21
N GLN A 369 9.55 -9.35 21.12
CA GLN A 369 10.03 -8.24 20.31
C GLN A 369 8.89 -7.53 19.57
N LEU A 370 7.93 -8.29 19.04
CA LEU A 370 6.78 -7.78 18.33
C LEU A 370 5.83 -7.01 19.27
N LEU A 371 5.58 -7.53 20.47
CA LEU A 371 4.77 -6.82 21.48
C LEU A 371 5.46 -5.54 21.97
N ALA A 372 6.78 -5.58 22.19
CA ALA A 372 7.55 -4.37 22.51
C ALA A 372 7.49 -3.33 21.38
N ALA A 373 7.61 -3.75 20.12
CA ALA A 373 7.49 -2.88 18.96
C ALA A 373 6.08 -2.26 18.86
N ALA A 374 5.04 -3.08 19.04
CA ALA A 374 3.65 -2.64 19.00
C ALA A 374 3.33 -1.66 20.14
N ARG A 375 3.84 -1.91 21.35
CA ARG A 375 3.72 -1.01 22.50
C ARG A 375 4.37 0.34 22.25
N ALA A 376 5.55 0.36 21.63
CA ALA A 376 6.23 1.59 21.23
C ALA A 376 5.44 2.40 20.18
N VAL A 377 4.57 1.74 19.40
CA VAL A 377 3.63 2.42 18.50
C VAL A 377 2.41 2.95 19.27
N SER A 378 1.69 2.07 19.99
CA SER A 378 0.67 2.44 20.96
C SER A 378 0.19 1.24 21.78
N VAL A 379 -0.36 1.50 22.97
CA VAL A 379 -1.01 0.47 23.81
C VAL A 379 -2.17 -0.23 23.08
N ALA A 380 -2.89 0.49 22.21
CA ALA A 380 -3.96 -0.12 21.42
C ALA A 380 -3.40 -1.14 20.40
N ARG A 381 -2.31 -0.79 19.72
CA ARG A 381 -1.64 -1.69 18.77
C ARG A 381 -1.07 -2.93 19.43
N GLU A 382 -0.50 -2.79 20.63
CA GLU A 382 -0.06 -3.93 21.42
C GLU A 382 -1.19 -4.93 21.67
N ARG A 383 -2.35 -4.46 22.16
CA ARG A 383 -3.52 -5.31 22.41
C ARG A 383 -4.06 -5.97 21.15
N ASP A 384 -4.07 -5.25 20.02
CA ASP A 384 -4.50 -5.78 18.73
C ASP A 384 -3.60 -6.94 18.27
N VAL A 385 -2.28 -6.76 18.39
CA VAL A 385 -1.29 -7.79 18.02
C VAL A 385 -1.34 -8.97 18.98
N GLU A 386 -1.44 -8.73 20.29
CA GLU A 386 -1.62 -9.78 21.31
C GLU A 386 -2.88 -10.60 21.05
N HIS A 387 -3.99 -9.96 20.66
CA HIS A 387 -5.20 -10.66 20.27
C HIS A 387 -4.99 -11.50 19.01
N ALA A 388 -4.33 -10.95 17.98
CA ALA A 388 -4.05 -11.68 16.74
C ALA A 388 -3.14 -12.90 16.97
N LEU A 389 -2.12 -12.78 17.82
CA LEU A 389 -1.25 -13.88 18.24
C LEU A 389 -2.04 -15.01 18.92
N ARG A 390 -2.92 -14.67 19.88
CA ARG A 390 -3.81 -15.65 20.53
C ARG A 390 -4.74 -16.35 19.54
N VAL A 391 -5.33 -15.61 18.60
CA VAL A 391 -6.20 -16.18 17.57
C VAL A 391 -5.44 -17.13 16.63
N ALA A 392 -4.17 -16.82 16.35
CA ALA A 392 -3.28 -17.68 15.54
C ALA A 392 -2.72 -18.88 16.32
N GLY A 393 -2.97 -18.99 17.64
CA GLY A 393 -2.38 -20.03 18.48
C GLY A 393 -0.87 -19.86 18.73
N ILE A 394 -0.35 -18.65 18.53
CA ILE A 394 1.06 -18.29 18.72
C ILE A 394 1.16 -17.59 20.08
N GLY A 395 1.80 -18.23 21.06
CA GLY A 395 1.86 -17.76 22.44
C GLY A 395 3.18 -18.04 23.13
#